data_AF-U5EQR8-F1
#
_entry.id   AF-U5EQR8-F1
#
_cell.length_a   1.000
_cell.length_b   1.000
_cell.length_c   1.000
_cell.angle_alpha   90.00
_cell.angle_beta   90.00
_cell.angle_gamma   90.00
#
_symmetry.space_group_name_H-M   'P 1'
#
loop_
_entity.id
_entity.type
_entity.pdbx_description
1 polymer ?
#
loop_
_entity_poly.entity_id
_entity_poly.type
_entity_poly.pdbx_seq_one_letter_code
_entity_poly.pdbx_strand_id
1 'polypeptide(L)' 'MEKENKNDTNRKSLQSLPTRQYLDQTVNPVLLQGLKAVAKERPADPIQFLATFLMKNKNKCDDGSGET' A
#
# COMPACT_ATOMS: atom_id res chain seq x y z
N MET A 1 16.74 -27.40 -14.85
CA MET A 1 16.92 -26.13 -14.11
C MET A 1 15.72 -25.27 -14.46
N GLU A 2 14.66 -25.28 -13.66
CA GLU A 2 13.50 -24.41 -13.93
C GLU A 2 12.88 -24.03 -12.60
N LYS A 3 13.39 -22.93 -12.02
CA LYS A 3 12.68 -22.19 -10.99
C LYS A 3 12.14 -20.94 -11.68
N GLU A 4 11.00 -21.10 -12.35
CA GLU A 4 10.28 -19.98 -12.96
C GLU A 4 9.83 -19.02 -11.85
N ASN A 5 10.32 -17.79 -11.96
CA ASN A 5 10.28 -16.77 -10.95
C ASN A 5 8.88 -16.11 -10.92
N LYS A 6 8.00 -16.56 -10.02
CA LYS A 6 6.63 -16.03 -9.78
C LYS A 6 6.54 -14.49 -9.61
N ASN A 7 7.66 -13.79 -9.40
CA ASN A 7 7.72 -12.35 -9.19
C ASN A 7 7.65 -11.50 -10.48
N ASP A 8 8.06 -12.02 -11.63
CA ASP A 8 8.11 -11.22 -12.87
C ASP A 8 6.71 -11.03 -13.50
N THR A 9 5.84 -12.02 -13.35
CA THR A 9 4.45 -11.95 -13.83
C THR A 9 3.65 -10.92 -13.05
N ASN A 10 3.80 -10.89 -11.72
CA ASN A 10 3.04 -9.98 -10.84
C ASN A 10 3.38 -8.50 -11.10
N ARG A 11 4.66 -8.16 -11.34
CA ARG A 11 5.04 -6.79 -11.68
C ARG A 11 4.54 -6.35 -13.04
N LYS A 12 4.54 -7.22 -14.05
CA LYS A 12 3.98 -6.92 -15.38
C LYS A 12 2.48 -6.72 -15.31
N SER A 13 1.78 -7.53 -14.51
CA SER A 13 0.34 -7.39 -14.29
C SER A 13 -0.02 -6.04 -13.67
N LEU A 14 0.76 -5.52 -12.72
CA LEU A 14 0.48 -4.21 -12.10
C LEU A 14 0.64 -3.03 -13.08
N GLN A 15 1.63 -3.08 -13.98
CA GLN A 15 1.90 -2.00 -14.94
C GLN A 15 0.84 -1.86 -16.05
N SER A 16 0.09 -2.92 -16.32
CA SER A 16 -1.02 -2.89 -17.28
C SER A 16 -2.37 -2.56 -16.65
N LEU A 17 -2.43 -2.40 -15.32
CA LEU A 17 -3.69 -2.09 -14.63
C LEU A 17 -4.16 -0.67 -14.95
N PRO A 18 -5.49 -0.46 -15.02
CA PRO A 18 -6.06 0.88 -14.96
C PRO A 18 -5.58 1.62 -13.71
N THR A 19 -5.35 2.94 -13.82
CA THR A 19 -4.76 3.77 -12.76
C THR A 19 -5.39 3.56 -11.40
N ARG A 20 -6.72 3.51 -11.33
CA ARG A 20 -7.45 3.32 -10.07
C ARG A 20 -7.11 1.99 -9.41
N GLN A 21 -7.07 0.92 -10.20
CA GLN A 21 -6.77 -0.42 -9.71
C GLN A 21 -5.30 -0.57 -9.30
N TYR A 22 -4.37 0.06 -10.02
CA TYR A 22 -2.97 0.13 -9.62
C TYR A 22 -2.82 0.81 -8.25
N LEU A 23 -3.46 1.96 -8.06
CA LEU A 23 -3.40 2.68 -6.78
C LEU A 23 -4.05 1.86 -5.66
N ASP A 24 -5.21 1.25 -5.90
CA ASP A 24 -5.93 0.40 -4.94
C ASP A 24 -5.12 -0.81 -4.49
N GLN A 25 -4.32 -1.41 -5.39
CA GLN A 25 -3.49 -2.59 -5.07
C GLN A 25 -2.11 -2.24 -4.50
N THR A 26 -1.63 -1.01 -4.63
CA THR A 26 -0.26 -0.64 -4.23
C THR A 26 -0.23 0.24 -3.00
N VAL A 27 -0.85 1.42 -3.07
CA VAL A 27 -0.63 2.50 -2.10
C VAL A 27 -1.90 2.93 -1.36
N ASN A 28 -3.08 2.71 -1.93
CA ASN A 28 -4.33 3.21 -1.34
C ASN A 28 -4.62 2.63 0.06
N PRO A 29 -4.39 1.33 0.35
CA PRO A 29 -4.65 0.77 1.68
C PRO A 29 -3.80 1.44 2.77
N VAL A 30 -2.49 1.60 2.53
CA VAL A 30 -1.59 2.25 3.49
C VAL A 30 -1.87 3.75 3.63
N LEU A 31 -2.22 4.41 2.52
CA LEU A 31 -2.56 5.83 2.52
C LEU A 31 -3.85 6.08 3.32
N LEU A 32 -4.89 5.27 3.12
CA LEU A 32 -6.13 5.38 3.88
C LEU A 32 -5.90 5.18 5.38
N GLN A 33 -5.08 4.21 5.78
CA GLN A 33 -4.73 4.02 7.19
C GLN A 33 -3.94 5.20 7.75
N GLY A 34 -2.95 5.71 7.00
CA GLY A 34 -2.15 6.86 7.41
C GLY A 34 -2.97 8.14 7.54
N LEU A 35 -3.87 8.40 6.59
CA LEU A 35 -4.78 9.54 6.63
C LEU A 35 -5.76 9.47 7.81
N LYS A 36 -6.27 8.27 8.14
CA LYS A 36 -7.07 8.06 9.36
C LYS A 36 -6.27 8.39 10.63
N ALA A 37 -5.01 7.97 10.70
CA ALA A 37 -4.14 8.28 11.84
C ALA A 37 -3.88 9.80 11.96
N VAL A 38 -3.57 10.47 10.85
CA VAL A 38 -3.39 11.94 10.83
C VAL A 38 -4.65 12.66 11.26
N ALA A 39 -5.83 12.24 10.78
CA ALA A 39 -7.10 12.85 11.14
C ALA A 39 -7.43 12.71 12.64
N LYS A 40 -6.99 11.60 13.25
CA LYS A 40 -7.19 11.31 14.68
C LYS A 40 -6.20 12.05 15.57
N GLU A 41 -4.91 12.01 15.26
CA GLU A 41 -3.86 12.58 16.11
C GLU A 41 -3.65 14.08 15.88
N ARG A 42 -4.02 14.59 14.69
CA ARG A 42 -3.80 15.99 14.27
C ARG A 42 -2.41 16.52 14.67
N PRO A 43 -1.33 15.84 14.25
CA PRO A 43 0.03 16.26 14.57
C PRO A 43 0.34 17.65 14.00
N ALA A 44 1.29 18.35 14.61
CA ALA A 44 1.74 19.67 14.13
C ALA A 44 2.23 19.63 12.68
N ASP A 45 2.92 18.55 12.29
CA ASP A 45 3.42 18.31 10.94
C ASP A 45 2.76 17.09 10.28
N PRO A 46 1.57 17.23 9.68
CA PRO A 46 0.80 16.11 9.13
C PRO A 46 1.53 15.38 8.00
N ILE A 47 2.30 16.09 7.17
CA ILE A 47 3.04 15.50 6.05
C ILE A 47 4.19 14.62 6.56
N GLN A 48 4.99 15.14 7.50
CA GLN A 48 6.12 14.40 8.09
C GLN A 48 5.64 13.15 8.83
N PHE A 49 4.54 13.28 9.57
CA PHE A 49 3.88 12.15 10.23
C PHE A 49 3.43 11.09 9.21
N LEU A 50 2.72 11.50 8.16
CA LEU A 50 2.23 10.57 7.14
C LEU A 50 3.39 9.86 6.43
N ALA A 51 4.43 10.58 6.02
CA ALA A 51 5.61 9.97 5.39
C ALA A 51 6.26 8.90 6.29
N THR A 52 6.43 9.23 7.57
CA THR A 52 6.96 8.31 8.58
C THR A 52 6.04 7.10 8.77
N PHE A 53 4.72 7.33 8.83
CA PHE A 53 3.71 6.28 8.93
C PHE A 53 3.78 5.33 7.74
N LEU A 54 3.84 5.86 6.52
CA LEU A 54 3.96 5.08 5.30
C LEU A 54 5.23 4.22 5.33
N MET A 55 6.39 4.81 5.70
CA MET A 55 7.65 4.07 5.77
C MET A 55 7.63 2.93 6.80
N LYS A 56 6.99 3.13 7.95
CA LYS A 56 6.89 2.11 9.01
C LYS A 56 5.91 0.99 8.65
N ASN A 57 4.90 1.27 7.82
CA ASN A 57 3.83 0.34 7.48
C ASN A 57 3.92 -0.26 6.07
N LYS A 58 5.04 -0.06 5.35
CA LYS A 58 5.28 -0.56 3.97
C LYS A 58 4.99 -2.06 3.78
N ASN A 59 5.12 -2.87 4.82
CA ASN A 59 5.00 -4.33 4.75
C ASN A 59 3.65 -4.88 5.26
N LYS A 60 2.77 -4.03 5.79
CA LYS A 60 1.54 -4.48 6.48
C LYS A 60 0.28 -4.46 5.59
N CYS A 61 0.43 -4.28 4.28
CA CYS A 61 -0.72 -4.09 3.37
C CYS A 61 -1.22 -5.35 2.66
N ASP A 62 -0.69 -6.53 2.99
CA ASP A 62 -1.13 -7.80 2.43
C ASP A 62 -2.27 -8.46 3.25
N ASP A 63 -2.55 -7.98 4.46
CA ASP A 63 -3.55 -8.58 5.37
C ASP A 63 -4.94 -7.97 5.12
N GLY A 64 -5.50 -8.27 3.94
CA GLY A 64 -6.78 -7.76 3.45
C GLY A 64 -7.72 -8.85 2.92
N SER A 65 -7.48 -10.12 3.24
CA SER A 65 -8.48 -11.17 3.05
C SER A 65 -9.57 -11.03 4.11
N GLY A 66 -10.52 -10.13 3.87
CA GLY A 66 -11.77 -10.05 4.61
C GLY A 66 -12.59 -11.31 4.34
N GLU A 67 -12.61 -12.20 5.33
CA GLU A 67 -13.56 -13.30 5.44
C GLU A 67 -14.64 -12.89 6.45
N THR A 68 -15.82 -12.54 5.94
CA THR A 68 -17.13 -12.61 6.61
C THR A 68 -18.19 -12.92 5.56
#